data_AF-A0A5C1ABG5-F1
#
_entry.id   AF-A0A5C1ABG5-F1
#
_cell.length_a   1.000
_cell.length_b   1.000
_cell.length_c   1.000
_cell.angle_alpha   90.00
_cell.angle_beta   90.00
_cell.angle_gamma   90.00
#
_symmetry.space_group_name_H-M   'P 1'
#
loop_
_entity.id
_entity.type
_entity.pdbx_description
1 polymer ?
#
loop_
_entity_poly.entity_id
_entity_poly.type
_entity_poly.pdbx_seq_one_letter_code
_entity_poly.pdbx_strand_id
1 'polypeptide(L)'
;MRRLVFTSFVLMLLTAWVSGQPAATGPTAGEQLHMFQRNRDLLENLVEHSVELANANTPVGKVRACHESTKDLGRAIKDAADRDDADRVAELSEHLTAVIKFGLVPTVDDARTIIPVGTPDYQQLLDLTAQANGDAERFELSIPALGKIGASNKVSEARGKLHAVCVTLAERTRR
;
A
#
# COMPACT_ATOMS: atom_id res chain seq x y z
N MET A 1 23.27 -8.01 56.26
CA MET A 1 24.27 -7.46 55.32
C MET A 1 24.84 -8.55 54.40
N ARG A 2 24.03 -9.17 53.54
CA ARG A 2 24.49 -10.30 52.68
C ARG A 2 23.68 -10.46 51.39
N ARG A 3 22.98 -9.38 50.97
CA ARG A 3 22.10 -9.35 49.79
C ARG A 3 22.39 -8.20 48.81
N LEU A 4 23.36 -7.33 49.11
CA LEU A 4 23.65 -6.13 48.31
C LEU A 4 24.92 -6.23 47.45
N VAL A 5 25.60 -7.39 47.43
CA VAL A 5 26.89 -7.55 46.72
C VAL A 5 26.74 -8.26 45.36
N PHE A 6 25.62 -8.95 45.11
CA PHE A 6 25.46 -9.78 43.91
C PHE A 6 24.92 -9.07 42.67
N THR A 7 24.38 -7.86 42.80
CA THR A 7 23.77 -7.14 41.66
C THR A 7 24.75 -6.34 40.82
N SER A 8 25.97 -6.07 41.29
CA SER A 8 26.95 -5.29 40.51
C SER A 8 27.78 -6.12 39.53
N PHE A 9 27.82 -7.45 39.63
CA PHE A 9 28.71 -8.27 38.79
C PHE A 9 28.10 -8.66 37.43
N VAL A 10 26.77 -8.60 37.27
CA VAL A 10 26.09 -9.00 36.03
C VAL A 10 26.11 -7.88 34.97
N LEU A 11 26.26 -6.61 35.37
CA LEU A 11 26.25 -5.47 34.45
C LEU A 11 27.58 -5.24 33.72
N MET A 12 28.69 -5.83 34.18
CA MET A 12 30.01 -5.60 33.58
C MET A 12 30.36 -6.59 32.45
N LEU A 13 29.56 -7.64 32.25
CA LEU A 13 29.80 -8.68 31.22
C LEU A 13 28.97 -8.52 29.94
N LEU A 14 28.10 -7.50 29.86
CA LEU A 14 27.20 -7.28 28.71
C LEU A 14 27.67 -6.21 27.72
N THR A 15 28.76 -5.48 27.99
CA THR A 15 29.22 -4.38 27.12
C THR A 15 30.22 -4.81 26.03
N ALA A 16 30.59 -6.09 25.96
CA ALA A 16 31.60 -6.59 25.02
C ALA A 16 31.04 -7.09 23.67
N TRP A 17 29.71 -7.16 23.48
CA TRP A 17 29.10 -7.77 22.29
C TRP A 17 28.47 -6.80 21.27
N VAL A 18 28.72 -5.49 21.40
CA VAL A 18 28.18 -4.49 20.45
C VAL A 18 29.20 -4.00 19.41
N SER A 19 30.50 -4.31 19.56
CA SER A 19 31.55 -3.80 18.66
C SER A 19 31.79 -4.64 17.39
N GLY A 20 30.96 -5.66 17.11
CA GLY A 20 31.17 -6.59 16.00
C GLY A 20 30.21 -6.46 14.81
N GLN A 21 29.23 -5.56 14.85
CA GLN A 21 28.37 -5.36 13.66
C GLN A 21 29.17 -4.57 12.62
N PRO A 22 29.42 -5.11 11.41
CA PRO A 22 29.87 -4.26 10.31
C PRO A 22 28.83 -3.16 10.19
N ALA A 23 29.25 -1.90 10.27
CA ALA A 23 28.36 -0.78 10.02
C ALA A 23 27.69 -1.05 8.68
N ALA A 24 26.38 -1.30 8.68
CA ALA A 24 25.63 -1.41 7.45
C ALA A 24 25.89 -0.10 6.72
N THR A 25 26.60 -0.16 5.59
CA THR A 25 26.81 0.99 4.73
C THR A 25 25.43 1.50 4.37
N GLY A 26 25.08 2.66 4.92
CA GLY A 26 23.83 3.32 4.59
C GLY A 26 23.75 3.60 3.09
N PRO A 27 22.55 3.92 2.58
CA PRO A 27 22.38 4.21 1.17
C PRO A 27 23.30 5.36 0.74
N THR A 28 23.90 5.22 -0.43
CA THR A 28 24.72 6.25 -1.08
C THR A 28 23.89 7.52 -1.32
N ALA A 29 24.55 8.66 -1.52
CA ALA A 29 23.86 9.91 -1.84
C ALA A 29 22.98 9.80 -3.10
N GLY A 30 23.42 9.02 -4.11
CA GLY A 30 22.64 8.75 -5.31
C GLY A 30 21.39 7.92 -5.04
N GLU A 31 21.51 6.87 -4.21
CA GLU A 31 20.36 6.07 -3.79
C GLU A 31 19.36 6.87 -2.95
N GLN A 32 19.86 7.73 -2.04
CA GLN A 32 19.01 8.62 -1.24
C GLN A 32 18.26 9.62 -2.13
N LEU A 33 18.93 10.24 -3.10
CA LEU A 33 18.30 11.16 -4.04
C LEU A 33 17.21 10.46 -4.85
N HIS A 34 17.50 9.26 -5.36
CA HIS A 34 16.53 8.48 -6.12
C HIS A 34 15.33 8.04 -5.26
N MET A 35 15.55 7.62 -4.01
CA MET A 35 14.47 7.31 -3.07
C MET A 35 13.60 8.54 -2.79
N PHE A 36 14.23 9.71 -2.59
CA PHE A 36 13.53 10.97 -2.37
C PHE A 36 12.68 11.36 -3.58
N GLN A 37 13.23 11.31 -4.80
CA GLN A 37 12.50 11.64 -6.03
C GLN A 37 11.28 10.72 -6.21
N ARG A 38 11.46 9.41 -6.10
CA ARG A 38 10.36 8.43 -6.21
C ARG A 38 9.26 8.69 -5.17
N ASN A 39 9.64 8.96 -3.93
CA ASN A 39 8.68 9.23 -2.87
C ASN A 39 7.95 10.54 -3.10
N ARG A 40 8.66 11.57 -3.58
CA ARG A 40 8.07 12.85 -3.92
C ARG A 40 7.03 12.70 -5.03
N ASP A 41 7.38 12.02 -6.13
CA ASP A 41 6.47 11.87 -7.27
C ASP A 41 5.21 11.09 -6.87
N LEU A 42 5.34 10.02 -6.09
CA LEU A 42 4.19 9.29 -5.55
C LEU A 42 3.33 10.17 -4.63
N LEU A 43 3.95 10.96 -3.74
CA LEU A 43 3.23 11.83 -2.83
C LEU A 43 2.53 12.99 -3.56
N GLU A 44 3.18 13.57 -4.57
CA GLU A 44 2.58 14.60 -5.42
C GLU A 44 1.31 14.09 -6.08
N ASN A 45 1.35 12.90 -6.69
CA ASN A 45 0.18 12.30 -7.31
C ASN A 45 -0.93 11.98 -6.27
N LEU A 46 -0.57 11.40 -5.11
CA LEU A 46 -1.55 11.11 -4.06
C LEU A 46 -2.21 12.38 -3.51
N VAL A 47 -1.45 13.46 -3.36
CA VAL A 47 -1.99 14.76 -2.96
C VAL A 47 -2.88 15.33 -4.05
N GLU A 48 -2.46 15.28 -5.32
CA GLU A 48 -3.26 15.72 -6.46
C GLU A 48 -4.61 14.98 -6.50
N HIS A 49 -4.61 13.65 -6.43
CA HIS A 49 -5.85 12.87 -6.41
C HIS A 49 -6.71 13.12 -5.17
N SER A 50 -6.11 13.47 -4.03
CA SER A 50 -6.88 13.89 -2.84
C SER A 50 -7.59 15.23 -3.05
N VAL A 51 -6.96 16.16 -3.78
CA VAL A 51 -7.55 17.45 -4.16
C VAL A 51 -8.64 17.24 -5.23
N GLU A 52 -8.39 16.37 -6.20
CA GLU A 52 -9.42 15.97 -7.19
C GLU A 52 -10.63 15.33 -6.51
N LEU A 53 -10.42 14.44 -5.54
CA LEU A 53 -11.49 13.82 -4.75
C LEU A 53 -12.30 14.87 -3.99
N ALA A 54 -11.62 15.85 -3.37
CA ALA A 54 -12.28 16.94 -2.64
C ALA A 54 -13.09 17.85 -3.57
N ASN A 55 -12.61 18.08 -4.80
CA ASN A 55 -13.25 18.92 -5.80
C ASN A 55 -14.30 18.18 -6.65
N ALA A 56 -14.38 16.86 -6.57
CA ALA A 56 -15.29 16.05 -7.36
C ALA A 56 -16.75 16.26 -6.92
N ASN A 57 -17.53 16.91 -7.79
CA ASN A 57 -18.94 17.22 -7.55
C ASN A 57 -19.91 16.10 -7.96
N THR A 58 -19.42 15.03 -8.58
CA THR A 58 -20.24 13.89 -9.01
C THR A 58 -19.80 12.61 -8.29
N PRO A 59 -20.72 11.67 -8.00
CA PRO A 59 -20.32 10.40 -7.36
C PRO A 59 -19.33 9.60 -8.21
N VAL A 60 -19.51 9.57 -9.54
CA VAL A 60 -18.55 8.94 -10.48
C VAL A 60 -17.18 9.62 -10.43
N GLY A 61 -17.14 10.95 -10.33
CA GLY A 61 -15.88 11.70 -10.20
C GLY A 61 -15.11 11.32 -8.94
N LYS A 62 -15.80 11.11 -7.81
CA LYS A 62 -15.17 10.68 -6.56
C LYS A 62 -14.58 9.27 -6.67
N VAL A 63 -15.33 8.32 -7.25
CA VAL A 63 -14.83 6.95 -7.50
C VAL A 63 -13.58 6.99 -8.38
N ARG A 64 -13.58 7.85 -9.41
CA ARG A 64 -12.44 8.01 -10.33
C ARG A 64 -11.19 8.51 -9.61
N ALA A 65 -11.30 9.53 -8.77
CA ALA A 65 -10.16 10.04 -8.01
C ALA A 65 -9.57 8.99 -7.05
N CYS A 66 -10.42 8.19 -6.38
CA CYS A 66 -9.95 7.07 -5.57
C CYS A 66 -9.27 5.96 -6.40
N HIS A 67 -9.78 5.69 -7.60
CA HIS A 67 -9.19 4.70 -8.51
C HIS A 67 -7.81 5.15 -9.02
N GLU A 68 -7.61 6.42 -9.34
CA GLU A 68 -6.28 6.90 -9.76
C GLU A 68 -5.25 6.79 -8.63
N SER A 69 -5.61 7.10 -7.38
CA SER A 69 -4.75 6.83 -6.22
C SER A 69 -4.37 5.35 -6.08
N THR A 70 -5.33 4.45 -6.35
CA THR A 70 -5.12 3.00 -6.35
C THR A 70 -4.12 2.58 -7.43
N LYS A 71 -4.21 3.18 -8.64
CA LYS A 71 -3.31 2.90 -9.75
C LYS A 71 -1.88 3.32 -9.48
N ASP A 72 -1.67 4.49 -8.88
CA ASP A 72 -0.32 4.98 -8.60
C ASP A 72 0.38 4.20 -7.48
N LEU A 73 -0.36 3.82 -6.45
CA LEU A 73 0.15 2.87 -5.44
C LEU A 73 0.47 1.51 -6.07
N GLY A 74 -0.41 0.99 -6.93
CA GLY A 74 -0.18 -0.28 -7.62
C GLY A 74 1.06 -0.28 -8.52
N ARG A 75 1.29 0.80 -9.26
CA ARG A 75 2.53 1.01 -10.05
C ARG A 75 3.75 1.05 -9.14
N ALA A 76 3.69 1.79 -8.03
CA ALA A 76 4.78 1.86 -7.08
C ALA A 76 5.11 0.49 -6.43
N ILE A 77 4.09 -0.35 -6.16
CA ILE A 77 4.28 -1.73 -5.70
C ILE A 77 5.03 -2.54 -6.75
N LYS A 78 4.60 -2.47 -8.01
CA LYS A 78 5.26 -3.16 -9.12
C LYS A 78 6.73 -2.73 -9.24
N ASP A 79 7.00 -1.43 -9.20
CA ASP A 79 8.37 -0.90 -9.29
C ASP A 79 9.25 -1.33 -8.11
N ALA A 80 8.67 -1.45 -6.91
CA ALA A 80 9.38 -1.99 -5.74
C ALA A 80 9.64 -3.49 -5.88
N ALA A 81 8.68 -4.24 -6.43
CA ALA A 81 8.81 -5.66 -6.68
C ALA A 81 9.89 -5.96 -7.73
N ASP A 82 9.91 -5.20 -8.83
CA ASP A 82 10.91 -5.31 -9.90
C ASP A 82 12.34 -4.99 -9.41
N ARG A 83 12.49 -4.40 -8.21
CA ARG A 83 13.77 -4.07 -7.55
C ARG A 83 14.10 -4.95 -6.35
N ASP A 84 13.34 -6.02 -6.10
CA ASP A 84 13.54 -6.92 -4.95
C ASP A 84 13.51 -6.21 -3.58
N ASP A 85 12.71 -5.13 -3.47
CA ASP A 85 12.54 -4.31 -2.27
C ASP A 85 11.33 -4.76 -1.46
N ALA A 86 11.50 -5.87 -0.73
CA ALA A 86 10.43 -6.53 0.00
C ALA A 86 9.78 -5.65 1.10
N ASP A 87 10.54 -4.81 1.79
CA ASP A 87 9.99 -3.91 2.81
C ASP A 87 9.11 -2.84 2.16
N ARG A 88 9.54 -2.27 1.03
CA ARG A 88 8.74 -1.27 0.31
C ARG A 88 7.50 -1.89 -0.33
N VAL A 89 7.58 -3.11 -0.86
CA VAL A 89 6.41 -3.85 -1.36
C VAL A 89 5.37 -4.02 -0.25
N ALA A 90 5.79 -4.43 0.95
CA ALA A 90 4.88 -4.60 2.08
C ALA A 90 4.21 -3.26 2.47
N GLU A 91 5.00 -2.20 2.66
CA GLU A 91 4.50 -0.86 3.02
C GLU A 91 3.47 -0.34 2.01
N LEU A 92 3.82 -0.36 0.72
CA LEU A 92 2.94 0.16 -0.33
C LEU A 92 1.68 -0.70 -0.48
N SER A 93 1.76 -2.01 -0.26
CA SER A 93 0.59 -2.90 -0.27
C SER A 93 -0.37 -2.58 0.89
N GLU A 94 0.14 -2.20 2.05
CA GLU A 94 -0.70 -1.73 3.16
C GLU A 94 -1.39 -0.41 2.83
N HIS A 95 -0.69 0.53 2.20
CA HIS A 95 -1.29 1.78 1.73
C HIS A 95 -2.36 1.54 0.66
N LEU A 96 -2.09 0.67 -0.32
CA LEU A 96 -3.08 0.30 -1.34
C LEU A 96 -4.32 -0.34 -0.69
N THR A 97 -4.11 -1.25 0.26
CA THR A 97 -5.19 -1.87 1.03
C THR A 97 -6.04 -0.80 1.74
N ALA A 98 -5.40 0.19 2.37
CA ALA A 98 -6.10 1.27 3.04
C ALA A 98 -6.91 2.14 2.08
N VAL A 99 -6.35 2.52 0.92
CA VAL A 99 -7.05 3.31 -0.10
C VAL A 99 -8.24 2.55 -0.67
N ILE A 100 -8.10 1.26 -0.97
CA ILE A 100 -9.22 0.44 -1.45
C ILE A 100 -10.31 0.33 -0.38
N LYS A 101 -9.92 -0.04 0.84
CA LYS A 101 -10.86 -0.33 1.94
C LYS A 101 -11.61 0.90 2.43
N PHE A 102 -10.91 2.01 2.62
CA PHE A 102 -11.45 3.21 3.28
C PHE A 102 -11.78 4.35 2.31
N GLY A 103 -11.27 4.29 1.07
CA GLY A 103 -11.57 5.28 0.03
C GLY A 103 -12.49 4.69 -1.04
N LEU A 104 -11.98 3.76 -1.84
CA LEU A 104 -12.66 3.31 -3.05
C LEU A 104 -13.97 2.55 -2.77
N VAL A 105 -13.94 1.51 -1.93
CA VAL A 105 -15.12 0.69 -1.61
C VAL A 105 -16.30 1.52 -1.09
N PRO A 106 -16.15 2.34 -0.02
CA PRO A 106 -17.27 3.16 0.46
C PRO A 106 -17.72 4.20 -0.57
N THR A 107 -16.81 4.76 -1.37
CA THR A 107 -17.20 5.73 -2.42
C THR A 107 -18.03 5.07 -3.52
N VAL A 108 -17.73 3.82 -3.88
CA VAL A 108 -18.55 3.04 -4.82
C VAL A 108 -19.92 2.73 -4.20
N ASP A 109 -19.95 2.29 -2.94
CA ASP A 109 -21.20 1.98 -2.24
C ASP A 109 -22.10 3.23 -2.16
N ASP A 110 -21.55 4.39 -1.77
CA ASP A 110 -22.27 5.67 -1.74
C ASP A 110 -22.78 6.07 -3.13
N ALA A 111 -21.94 5.97 -4.17
CA ALA A 111 -22.34 6.31 -5.53
C ALA A 111 -23.51 5.45 -6.03
N ARG A 112 -23.56 4.17 -5.66
CA ARG A 112 -24.68 3.26 -5.99
C ARG A 112 -25.99 3.65 -5.34
N THR A 113 -25.95 4.29 -4.17
CA THR A 113 -27.17 4.78 -3.51
C THR A 113 -27.69 6.08 -4.12
N ILE A 114 -26.81 6.89 -4.68
CA ILE A 114 -27.14 8.23 -5.21
C ILE A 114 -27.57 8.15 -6.68
N ILE A 115 -26.87 7.34 -7.49
CA ILE A 115 -27.11 7.27 -8.93
C ILE A 115 -28.27 6.31 -9.24
N PRO A 116 -29.33 6.76 -9.93
CA PRO A 116 -30.43 5.89 -10.32
C PRO A 116 -29.98 4.79 -11.30
N VAL A 117 -30.47 3.57 -11.08
CA VAL A 117 -30.21 2.40 -11.95
C VAL A 117 -30.73 2.65 -13.37
N GLY A 118 -29.97 2.22 -14.37
CA GLY A 118 -30.34 2.34 -15.80
C GLY A 118 -29.98 3.68 -16.44
N THR A 119 -29.38 4.61 -15.70
CA THR A 119 -28.84 5.86 -16.24
C THR A 119 -27.45 5.65 -16.86
N PRO A 120 -27.02 6.53 -17.79
CA PRO A 120 -25.65 6.50 -18.31
C PRO A 120 -24.57 6.58 -17.22
N ASP A 121 -24.80 7.42 -16.20
CA ASP A 121 -23.88 7.56 -15.05
C ASP A 121 -23.77 6.26 -14.23
N TYR A 122 -24.86 5.50 -14.13
CA TYR A 122 -24.85 4.20 -13.46
C TYR A 122 -24.00 3.20 -14.25
N GLN A 123 -24.13 3.17 -15.58
CA GLN A 123 -23.28 2.32 -16.41
C GLN A 123 -21.81 2.73 -16.28
N GLN A 124 -21.52 4.03 -16.28
CA GLN A 124 -20.16 4.53 -16.09
C GLN A 124 -19.58 4.13 -14.73
N LEU A 125 -20.40 4.15 -13.67
CA LEU A 125 -20.00 3.66 -12.35
C LEU A 125 -19.66 2.17 -12.37
N LEU A 126 -20.46 1.35 -13.05
CA LEU A 126 -20.18 -0.09 -13.18
C LEU A 126 -18.87 -0.35 -13.92
N ASP A 127 -18.67 0.30 -15.07
CA ASP A 127 -17.47 0.15 -15.88
C ASP A 127 -16.22 0.57 -15.09
N LEU A 128 -16.30 1.69 -14.35
CA LEU A 128 -15.20 2.18 -13.53
C LEU A 128 -14.92 1.26 -12.34
N THR A 129 -15.95 0.72 -11.70
CA THR A 129 -15.79 -0.25 -10.59
C THR A 129 -15.14 -1.54 -11.10
N ALA A 130 -15.53 -2.01 -12.30
CA ALA A 130 -14.93 -3.17 -12.94
C ALA A 130 -13.46 -2.94 -13.29
N GLN A 131 -13.13 -1.76 -13.83
CA GLN A 131 -11.74 -1.37 -14.12
C GLN A 131 -10.91 -1.33 -12.83
N ALA A 132 -11.41 -0.69 -11.78
CA ALA A 132 -10.71 -0.61 -10.51
C ALA A 132 -10.46 -1.98 -9.88
N ASN A 133 -11.44 -2.90 -9.98
CA ASN A 133 -11.24 -4.29 -9.56
C ASN A 133 -10.17 -5.00 -10.38
N GLY A 134 -10.21 -4.89 -11.71
CA GLY A 134 -9.23 -5.51 -12.59
C GLY A 134 -7.80 -4.99 -12.38
N ASP A 135 -7.66 -3.71 -12.09
CA ASP A 135 -6.36 -3.12 -11.74
C ASP A 135 -5.87 -3.60 -10.37
N ALA A 136 -6.74 -3.63 -9.35
CA ALA A 136 -6.39 -4.12 -8.02
C ALA A 136 -5.93 -5.58 -8.05
N GLU A 137 -6.65 -6.46 -8.77
CA GLU A 137 -6.24 -7.85 -8.99
C GLU A 137 -4.88 -7.94 -9.71
N ARG A 138 -4.66 -7.10 -10.73
CA ARG A 138 -3.38 -7.07 -11.45
C ARG A 138 -2.22 -6.67 -10.54
N PHE A 139 -2.43 -5.71 -9.63
CA PHE A 139 -1.40 -5.29 -8.67
C PHE A 139 -1.17 -6.34 -7.58
N GLU A 140 -2.21 -7.03 -7.13
CA GLU A 140 -2.04 -8.16 -6.22
C GLU A 140 -1.18 -9.27 -6.86
N LEU A 141 -1.45 -9.60 -8.12
CA LEU A 141 -0.71 -10.60 -8.88
C LEU A 141 0.72 -10.17 -9.23
N SER A 142 1.03 -8.87 -9.22
CA SER A 142 2.39 -8.39 -9.47
C SER A 142 3.32 -8.59 -8.26
N ILE A 143 2.79 -8.89 -7.08
CA ILE A 143 3.57 -9.19 -5.87
C ILE A 143 4.05 -10.65 -5.94
N PRO A 144 5.37 -10.90 -6.11
CA PRO A 144 5.88 -12.25 -6.26
C PRO A 144 5.59 -13.13 -5.03
N ALA A 145 5.07 -14.34 -5.29
CA ALA A 145 4.82 -15.34 -4.24
C ALA A 145 6.08 -16.09 -3.80
N LEU A 146 7.16 -15.98 -4.58
CA LEU A 146 8.42 -16.71 -4.40
C LEU A 146 9.59 -15.71 -4.42
N GLY A 147 10.81 -16.22 -4.18
CA GLY A 147 12.02 -15.41 -4.15
C GLY A 147 12.14 -14.56 -2.88
N LYS A 148 13.02 -13.56 -2.89
CA LYS A 148 13.30 -12.70 -1.73
C LYS A 148 12.04 -11.98 -1.23
N ILE A 149 11.20 -11.50 -2.14
CA ILE A 149 9.93 -10.86 -1.83
C ILE A 149 8.94 -11.86 -1.22
N GLY A 150 8.74 -13.01 -1.87
CA GLY A 150 7.81 -14.04 -1.40
C GLY A 150 8.20 -14.68 -0.07
N ALA A 151 9.49 -14.68 0.28
CA ALA A 151 9.98 -15.16 1.57
C ALA A 151 9.76 -14.18 2.74
N SER A 152 9.33 -12.94 2.46
CA SER A 152 9.07 -11.95 3.51
C SER A 152 7.71 -12.17 4.16
N ASN A 153 7.69 -12.40 5.48
CA ASN A 153 6.46 -12.50 6.26
C ASN A 153 5.58 -11.25 6.14
N LYS A 154 6.19 -10.05 6.10
CA LYS A 154 5.45 -8.79 5.95
C LYS A 154 4.74 -8.72 4.60
N VAL A 155 5.41 -9.15 3.53
CA VAL A 155 4.82 -9.19 2.19
C VAL A 155 3.68 -10.19 2.14
N SER A 156 3.86 -11.39 2.72
CA SER A 156 2.80 -12.39 2.78
C SER A 156 1.57 -11.88 3.52
N GLU A 157 1.75 -11.20 4.66
CA GLU A 157 0.66 -10.58 5.42
C GLU A 157 -0.02 -9.47 4.61
N ALA A 158 0.75 -8.54 4.05
CA ALA A 158 0.23 -7.43 3.27
C ALA A 158 -0.54 -7.90 2.03
N ARG A 159 -0.04 -8.95 1.33
CA ARG A 159 -0.75 -9.58 0.22
C ARG A 159 -2.05 -10.23 0.67
N GLY A 160 -2.08 -10.89 1.82
CA GLY A 160 -3.32 -11.46 2.37
C GLY A 160 -4.38 -10.39 2.67
N LYS A 161 -3.98 -9.24 3.23
CA LYS A 161 -4.86 -8.09 3.43
C LYS A 161 -5.36 -7.50 2.11
N LEU A 162 -4.46 -7.33 1.15
CA LEU A 162 -4.79 -6.83 -0.19
C LEU A 162 -5.77 -7.76 -0.91
N HIS A 163 -5.53 -9.06 -0.88
CA HIS A 163 -6.44 -10.07 -1.43
C HIS A 163 -7.86 -9.94 -0.86
N ALA A 164 -7.98 -9.81 0.47
CA ALA A 164 -9.29 -9.70 1.12
C ALA A 164 -10.07 -8.45 0.66
N VAL A 165 -9.38 -7.32 0.41
CA VAL A 165 -10.04 -6.11 -0.09
C VAL A 165 -10.36 -6.21 -1.59
N CYS A 166 -9.52 -6.87 -2.39
CA CYS A 166 -9.83 -7.18 -3.80
C CYS A 166 -11.09 -8.04 -3.91
N VAL A 167 -11.22 -9.09 -3.09
CA VAL A 167 -12.44 -9.92 -3.03
C VAL A 167 -13.66 -9.07 -2.67
N THR A 168 -13.53 -8.17 -1.69
CA THR A 168 -14.60 -7.26 -1.28
C THR A 168 -15.04 -6.37 -2.45
N LEU A 169 -14.09 -5.80 -3.20
CA LEU A 169 -14.37 -4.96 -4.37
C LEU A 169 -15.02 -5.77 -5.50
N ALA A 170 -14.54 -6.99 -5.77
CA ALA A 170 -15.09 -7.89 -6.78
C ALA A 170 -16.56 -8.26 -6.50
N GLU A 171 -16.94 -8.41 -5.23
CA GLU A 171 -18.36 -8.61 -4.86
C GLU A 171 -19.24 -7.43 -5.24
N ARG A 172 -18.72 -6.19 -5.20
CA ARG A 172 -19.48 -5.00 -5.60
C ARG A 172 -19.65 -5.01 -7.11
N THR A 173 -18.60 -5.29 -7.87
CA THR A 173 -18.68 -5.36 -9.34
C THR A 173 -19.76 -6.33 -9.85
N ARG A 174 -20.08 -7.41 -9.12
CA ARG A 174 -21.09 -8.40 -9.50
C ARG A 174 -22.54 -8.03 -9.13
N ARG A 175 -22.73 -7.07 -8.22
CA ARG A 175 -24.06 -6.57 -7.79
C ARG A 175 -24.44 -5.35 -8.60
#